data_AF-A0A497K2P3-F1
#
_entry.id   AF-A0A497K2P3-F1
#
_cell.length_a   1.000
_cell.length_b   1.000
_cell.length_c   1.000
_cell.angle_alpha   90.00
_cell.angle_beta   90.00
_cell.angle_gamma   90.00
#
_symmetry.space_group_name_H-M   'P 1'
#
loop_
_entity.id
_entity.type
_entity.pdbx_description
1 polymer ?
#
loop_
_entity_poly.entity_id
_entity_poly.type
_entity_poly.pdbx_seq_one_letter_code
_entity_poly.pdbx_strand_id
1 'polypeptide(L)'
;MVMPGKIFKLTRPVGFKTLIRTLKGYRMTERFSIEDKEFELVTEITDLEEGERSVSGIYAKDSVTFIYYHGKYIPTPKTTETYFNFTARKNDILLVVLQEKWTA
;
A
#
# COMPACT_ATOMS: atom_id res chain seq x y z
N MET A 1 -13.24 -17.32 5.01
CA MET A 1 -12.28 -16.35 4.44
C MET A 1 -11.69 -15.56 5.60
N VAL A 2 -10.37 -15.40 5.69
CA VAL A 2 -9.71 -14.65 6.78
C VAL A 2 -8.80 -13.58 6.16
N MET A 3 -8.84 -12.37 6.69
CA MET A 3 -8.00 -11.26 6.24
C MET A 3 -6.88 -11.04 7.26
N PRO A 4 -5.62 -11.30 6.92
CA PRO A 4 -4.51 -11.00 7.81
C PRO A 4 -4.36 -9.49 7.99
N GLY A 5 -4.08 -9.08 9.22
CA GLY A 5 -3.88 -7.70 9.60
C GLY A 5 -2.62 -7.54 10.44
N LYS A 6 -1.89 -6.44 10.22
CA LYS A 6 -0.82 -5.99 11.11
C LYS A 6 -1.24 -4.67 11.75
N ILE A 7 -0.95 -4.53 13.04
CA ILE A 7 -1.22 -3.31 13.80
C ILE A 7 0.10 -2.75 14.29
N PHE A 8 0.36 -1.50 13.96
CA PHE A 8 1.54 -0.74 14.36
C PHE A 8 1.13 0.40 15.27
N LYS A 9 1.96 0.73 16.25
CA LYS A 9 1.80 1.92 17.08
C LYS A 9 2.73 3.01 16.57
N LEU A 10 2.20 4.21 16.33
CA LEU A 10 3.05 5.35 15.97
C LEU A 10 3.89 5.77 17.18
N THR A 11 5.20 5.84 17.00
CA THR A 11 6.14 6.23 18.06
C THR A 11 6.23 7.75 18.25
N ARG A 12 5.81 8.52 17.25
CA ARG A 12 5.76 9.98 17.28
C ARG A 12 4.31 10.45 17.18
N PRO A 13 3.88 11.41 18.00
CA PRO A 13 2.55 11.99 17.88
C PRO A 13 2.47 12.78 16.57
N VAL A 14 1.61 12.34 15.65
CA VAL A 14 1.31 13.03 14.40
C VAL A 14 -0.19 13.28 14.36
N GLY A 15 -0.64 14.52 14.19
CA GLY A 15 -2.06 14.81 14.09
C GLY A 15 -2.68 14.30 12.79
N PHE A 16 -3.96 13.91 12.79
CA PHE A 16 -4.67 13.43 11.60
C PHE A 16 -4.64 14.43 10.44
N LYS A 17 -4.75 15.73 10.70
CA LYS A 17 -4.60 16.78 9.67
C LYS A 17 -3.24 16.71 8.96
N THR A 18 -2.17 16.43 9.70
CA THR A 18 -0.83 16.27 9.14
C THR A 18 -0.74 15.00 8.31
N LEU A 19 -1.30 13.87 8.80
CA LEU A 19 -1.36 12.62 8.06
C LEU A 19 -2.07 12.81 6.71
N ILE A 20 -3.27 13.41 6.71
CA ILE A 20 -4.02 13.67 5.47
C ILE A 20 -3.20 14.51 4.50
N ARG A 21 -2.62 15.62 4.97
CA ARG A 21 -1.81 16.49 4.12
C ARG A 21 -0.61 15.76 3.51
N THR A 22 0.01 14.84 4.24
CA THR A 22 1.16 14.08 3.75
C THR A 22 0.76 12.97 2.78
N LEU A 23 -0.37 12.31 3.01
CA LEU A 23 -0.80 11.16 2.21
C LEU A 23 -1.60 11.57 0.97
N LYS A 24 -2.26 12.73 1.00
CA LYS A 24 -3.10 13.20 -0.09
C LYS A 24 -2.28 13.44 -1.36
N GLY A 25 -2.66 12.74 -2.43
CA GLY A 25 -1.99 12.82 -3.72
C GLY A 25 -0.60 12.20 -3.72
N TYR A 26 -0.26 11.37 -2.73
CA TYR A 26 0.98 10.61 -2.74
C TYR A 26 1.01 9.70 -3.97
N ARG A 27 2.01 9.93 -4.82
CA ARG A 27 2.29 9.14 -6.01
C ARG A 27 3.78 9.17 -6.29
N MET A 28 4.35 8.01 -6.54
CA MET A 28 5.75 7.81 -6.89
C MET A 28 5.81 6.89 -8.09
N THR A 29 6.69 7.22 -9.04
CA THR A 29 6.91 6.44 -10.25
C THR A 29 8.35 5.96 -10.29
N GLU A 30 8.55 4.67 -10.56
CA GLU A 30 9.85 4.03 -10.71
C GLU A 30 9.90 3.31 -12.05
N ARG A 31 11.08 3.31 -12.70
CA ARG A 31 11.29 2.55 -13.94
C ARG A 31 11.97 1.24 -13.60
N PHE A 32 11.43 0.14 -14.11
CA PHE A 32 12.02 -1.18 -13.99
C PHE A 32 12.30 -1.73 -15.38
N SER A 33 13.56 -2.05 -15.66
CA SER A 33 14.00 -2.58 -16.95
C SER A 33 14.55 -3.99 -16.77
N ILE A 34 14.11 -4.91 -17.63
CA ILE A 34 14.64 -6.27 -17.69
C ILE A 34 14.62 -6.77 -19.14
N GLU A 35 15.77 -7.30 -19.59
CA GLU A 35 15.98 -7.74 -20.98
C GLU A 35 15.58 -6.65 -21.98
N ASP A 36 14.50 -6.86 -22.73
CA ASP A 36 13.94 -5.99 -23.77
C ASP A 36 12.68 -5.23 -23.32
N LYS A 37 12.33 -5.28 -22.03
CA LYS A 37 11.12 -4.67 -21.47
C LYS A 37 11.44 -3.57 -20.47
N GLU A 38 10.68 -2.49 -20.54
CA GLU A 38 10.67 -1.41 -19.57
C GLU A 38 9.24 -1.26 -19.01
N PHE A 39 9.13 -1.18 -17.69
CA PHE A 39 7.88 -0.98 -16.98
C PHE A 39 7.95 0.30 -16.18
N GLU A 40 6.90 1.12 -16.28
CA GLU A 40 6.67 2.23 -15.37
C GLU A 40 5.82 1.71 -14.20
N LEU A 41 6.42 1.60 -13.02
CA LEU A 41 5.77 1.09 -11.81
C LEU A 41 5.32 2.27 -10.95
N VAL A 42 4.05 2.28 -10.56
CA VAL A 42 3.46 3.33 -9.74
C VAL A 42 3.23 2.83 -8.32
N THR A 43 3.56 3.65 -7.35
CA THR A 43 3.11 3.51 -5.96
C THR A 43 2.29 4.73 -5.60
N GLU A 44 1.06 4.54 -5.13
CA GLU A 44 0.16 5.63 -4.82
C GLU A 44 -0.77 5.35 -3.63
N ILE A 45 -1.38 6.42 -3.13
CA ILE A 45 -2.45 6.35 -2.14
C ILE A 45 -3.73 6.86 -2.79
N THR A 46 -4.73 6.00 -2.85
CA THR A 46 -6.08 6.29 -3.37
C THR A 46 -7.11 6.16 -2.25
N ASP A 47 -8.32 6.63 -2.54
CA ASP A 47 -9.50 6.49 -1.66
C ASP A 47 -9.24 6.96 -0.21
N LEU A 48 -8.52 8.08 -0.08
CA LEU A 48 -8.20 8.66 1.21
C LEU A 48 -9.46 9.26 1.85
N GLU A 49 -9.87 8.70 2.98
CA GLU A 49 -11.07 9.09 3.73
C GLU A 49 -10.69 9.64 5.12
N GLU A 50 -11.35 10.73 5.53
CA GLU A 50 -11.24 11.33 6.86
C GLU A 50 -12.47 10.95 7.70
N GLY A 51 -12.22 10.36 8.87
CA GLY A 51 -13.22 10.14 9.90
C GLY A 51 -12.97 11.00 11.12
N GLU A 52 -13.87 10.95 12.10
CA GLU A 52 -13.80 11.80 13.31
C GLU A 52 -12.45 11.69 14.06
N ARG A 53 -11.90 10.47 14.14
CA ARG A 53 -10.61 10.19 14.79
C ARG A 53 -9.80 9.13 14.03
N SER A 54 -9.92 9.14 12.70
CA SER A 54 -9.27 8.17 11.83
C SER A 54 -9.00 8.72 10.44
N VAL A 55 -8.02 8.12 9.76
CA VAL A 55 -7.73 8.36 8.34
C VAL A 55 -7.48 7.01 7.68
N SER A 56 -8.22 6.67 6.63
CA SER A 56 -8.04 5.43 5.87
C SER A 56 -7.76 5.69 4.41
N GLY A 57 -7.26 4.67 3.72
CA GLY A 57 -7.15 4.67 2.28
C GLY A 57 -6.60 3.35 1.76
N ILE A 58 -6.34 3.33 0.46
CA ILE A 58 -5.72 2.20 -0.22
C ILE A 58 -4.29 2.60 -0.58
N TYR A 59 -3.33 1.79 -0.13
CA TYR A 59 -1.97 1.83 -0.64
C TYR A 59 -1.88 0.87 -1.83
N ALA A 60 -1.72 1.41 -3.02
CA ALA A 60 -1.54 0.65 -4.25
C ALA A 60 -0.07 0.68 -4.66
N LYS A 61 0.51 -0.49 -4.92
CA LYS A 61 1.89 -0.61 -5.37
C LYS A 61 2.01 -1.58 -6.52
N ASP A 62 2.57 -1.10 -7.62
CA ASP A 62 3.01 -1.94 -8.72
C ASP A 62 4.33 -2.64 -8.39
N SER A 63 4.42 -3.87 -8.88
CA SER A 63 5.60 -4.71 -8.79
C SER A 63 5.68 -5.61 -10.03
N VAL A 64 6.87 -6.07 -10.38
CA VAL A 64 7.02 -7.09 -11.43
C VAL A 64 7.11 -8.45 -10.78
N THR A 65 6.24 -9.37 -11.20
CA THR A 65 6.32 -10.79 -10.85
C THR A 65 6.77 -11.61 -12.05
N PHE A 66 7.37 -12.76 -11.80
CA PHE A 66 7.92 -13.64 -12.84
C PHE A 66 7.08 -14.91 -12.94
N ILE A 67 6.25 -14.97 -13.97
CA ILE A 67 5.39 -16.14 -14.21
C ILE A 67 6.19 -17.17 -15.00
N TYR A 68 6.38 -18.37 -14.44
CA TYR A 68 7.02 -19.45 -15.17
C TYR A 68 6.04 -20.10 -16.15
N TYR A 69 6.38 -20.08 -17.43
CA TYR A 69 5.55 -20.62 -18.50
C TYR A 69 6.44 -21.24 -19.59
N HIS A 70 6.22 -22.54 -19.87
CA HIS A 70 6.96 -23.32 -20.88
C HIS A 70 8.49 -23.12 -20.85
N GLY A 71 9.12 -23.23 -19.68
CA GLY A 71 10.58 -23.13 -19.57
C GLY A 71 11.13 -21.70 -19.47
N LYS A 72 10.27 -20.68 -19.50
CA LYS A 72 10.68 -19.26 -19.45
C LYS A 72 10.01 -18.53 -18.30
N TYR A 73 10.69 -17.54 -17.72
CA TYR A 73 10.10 -16.60 -16.78
C TYR A 73 9.61 -15.37 -17.52
N ILE A 74 8.32 -15.10 -17.46
CA ILE A 74 7.70 -13.95 -18.13
C ILE A 74 7.52 -12.84 -17.08
N PRO A 75 8.25 -11.71 -17.18
CA PRO A 75 8.03 -10.57 -16.30
C PRO A 75 6.66 -9.96 -16.61
N THR A 76 5.83 -9.84 -15.57
CA THR A 76 4.45 -9.35 -15.65
C THR A 76 4.21 -8.32 -14.55
N PRO A 77 3.76 -7.09 -14.87
CA PRO A 77 3.43 -6.09 -13.87
C PRO A 77 2.17 -6.53 -13.11
N LYS A 78 2.18 -6.30 -11.80
CA LYS A 78 1.09 -6.61 -10.89
C LYS A 78 0.94 -5.50 -9.86
N THR A 79 -0.26 -4.94 -9.78
CA THR A 79 -0.67 -4.03 -8.72
C THR A 79 -1.12 -4.83 -7.50
N THR A 80 -0.60 -4.48 -6.34
CA THR A 80 -1.08 -4.98 -5.05
C THR A 80 -1.70 -3.84 -4.27
N GLU A 81 -2.96 -4.00 -3.89
CA GLU A 81 -3.69 -3.06 -3.06
C GLU A 81 -3.66 -3.51 -1.60
N THR A 82 -3.58 -2.56 -0.69
CA THR A 82 -3.57 -2.82 0.75
C THR A 82 -4.34 -1.71 1.44
N TYR A 83 -5.40 -2.10 2.15
CA TYR A 83 -6.15 -1.16 2.96
C TYR A 83 -5.33 -0.76 4.19
N PHE A 84 -5.31 0.53 4.50
CA PHE A 84 -4.74 1.02 5.74
C PHE A 84 -5.72 1.93 6.48
N ASN A 85 -5.59 1.97 7.80
CA ASN A 85 -6.34 2.86 8.66
C ASN A 85 -5.48 3.34 9.83
N PHE A 86 -5.29 4.64 9.94
CA PHE A 86 -4.84 5.29 11.17
C PHE A 86 -6.06 5.54 12.06
N THR A 87 -6.01 5.11 13.32
CA THR A 87 -7.10 5.31 14.28
C THR A 87 -6.57 5.72 15.65
N ALA A 88 -7.26 6.64 16.30
CA ALA A 88 -6.92 7.05 17.65
C ALA A 88 -7.40 6.00 18.66
N ARG A 89 -6.51 5.61 19.58
CA ARG A 89 -6.85 4.74 20.69
C ARG A 89 -6.19 5.25 21.96
N LYS A 90 -7.00 5.75 22.91
CA LYS A 90 -6.52 6.43 24.12
C LYS A 90 -5.61 7.61 23.73
N ASN A 91 -4.32 7.56 24.09
CA ASN A 91 -3.32 8.57 23.75
C ASN A 91 -2.44 8.17 22.56
N ASP A 92 -2.67 7.01 21.96
CA ASP A 92 -1.89 6.51 20.84
C ASP A 92 -2.66 6.65 19.52
N ILE A 93 -1.91 6.69 18.42
CA ILE A 93 -2.44 6.45 17.08
C ILE A 93 -1.90 5.09 16.62
N LEU A 94 -2.82 4.24 16.19
CA LEU A 94 -2.51 2.93 15.64
C LEU A 94 -2.67 2.97 14.13
N LEU A 95 -1.76 2.35 13.41
CA LEU A 95 -1.87 2.05 11.99
C LEU A 95 -2.25 0.59 11.84
N VAL A 96 -3.44 0.33 11.31
CA VAL A 96 -3.91 -0.99 10.90
C VAL A 96 -3.63 -1.13 9.42
N VAL A 97 -3.02 -2.24 9.02
CA VAL A 97 -2.76 -2.60 7.62
C VAL A 97 -3.42 -3.95 7.37
N LEU A 98 -4.37 -3.97 6.44
CA LEU A 98 -5.11 -5.16 6.05
C LEU A 98 -4.76 -5.50 4.61
N GLN A 99 -4.32 -6.73 4.39
CA GLN A 99 -3.96 -7.23 3.08
C GLN A 99 -4.65 -8.58 2.88
N GLU A 100 -5.13 -8.85 1.67
CA GLU A 100 -5.56 -10.21 1.36
C GLU A 100 -4.38 -11.18 1.52
N LYS A 101 -4.67 -12.36 2.05
CA LYS A 101 -3.66 -13.40 2.16
C LYS A 101 -3.19 -13.75 0.76
N TRP A 102 -1.89 -13.60 0.50
CA TRP A 102 -1.27 -14.02 -0.74
C TRP A 102 -1.62 -15.50 -0.97
N THR A 103 -2.44 -15.76 -1.99
CA THR A 103 -2.73 -17.12 -2.45
C THR A 103 -1.80 -17.34 -3.62
N ALA A 104 -0.80 -18.19 -3.40
CA ALA A 104 0.18 -18.60 -4.39
C ALA A 104 -0.45 -19.46 -5.49
#